data_AF-A0A7J5N6M3-F1
#
_entry.id   AF-A0A7J5N6M3-F1
#
_cell.length_a   1.000
_cell.length_b   1.000
_cell.length_c   1.000
_cell.angle_alpha   90.00
_cell.angle_beta   90.00
_cell.angle_gamma   90.00
#
_symmetry.space_group_name_H-M   'P 1'
#
loop_
_entity.id
_entity.type
_entity.pdbx_description
1 polymer ?
#
loop_
_entity_poly.entity_id
_entity_poly.type
_entity_poly.pdbx_seq_one_letter_code
_entity_poly.pdbx_strand_id
1 'polypeptide(L)'
;MAAALSAVLLLSAAAGGGCMVLSARARTLESERAAVEECSDALGRLSALESRAMKARRRMDDVVSRLDQSYDLDRLVPLSATRPPEVPAVSCSADPAKAAAKADRAAGRLSDWLKPVEAALKAEG
;
A
#
# COMPACT_ATOMS: atom_id res chain seq x y z
N MET A 1 -26.18 15.60 -3.99
CA MET A 1 -27.30 15.12 -4.82
C MET A 1 -26.73 14.70 -6.17
N ALA A 2 -26.98 13.46 -6.55
CA ALA A 2 -26.33 12.73 -7.63
C ALA A 2 -26.53 13.40 -8.99
N ALA A 3 -25.43 13.68 -9.67
CA ALA A 3 -25.44 14.08 -11.07
C ALA A 3 -24.46 13.19 -11.83
N ALA A 4 -24.91 12.78 -13.01
CA ALA A 4 -24.22 12.02 -14.03
C ALA A 4 -24.48 10.50 -14.03
N LEU A 5 -24.81 10.04 -15.25
CA LEU A 5 -24.77 8.66 -15.75
C LEU A 5 -26.05 7.82 -15.60
N SER A 6 -27.19 8.30 -16.12
CA SER A 6 -28.33 7.42 -16.45
C SER A 6 -28.92 7.75 -17.83
N ALA A 7 -28.05 7.90 -18.82
CA ALA A 7 -28.44 8.21 -20.20
C ALA A 7 -27.84 7.22 -21.21
N VAL A 8 -27.86 5.92 -20.93
CA VAL A 8 -27.80 4.89 -21.97
C VAL A 8 -28.54 3.69 -21.40
N LEU A 9 -29.71 3.36 -21.95
CA LEU A 9 -30.27 2.00 -22.08
C LEU A 9 -31.76 2.12 -22.45
N LEU A 10 -32.00 2.67 -23.63
CA LEU A 10 -33.25 2.44 -24.33
C LEU A 10 -32.92 2.02 -25.75
N LEU A 11 -33.60 0.94 -26.18
CA LEU A 11 -33.63 0.31 -27.50
C LEU A 11 -32.47 -0.64 -27.84
N SER A 12 -32.73 -1.94 -27.71
CA SER A 12 -32.95 -2.78 -28.90
C SER A 12 -33.30 -4.22 -28.48
N ALA A 13 -34.60 -4.49 -28.42
CA ALA A 13 -35.15 -5.83 -28.51
C ALA A 13 -35.28 -6.18 -30.00
N ALA A 14 -34.23 -6.75 -30.59
CA ALA A 14 -34.30 -7.47 -31.84
C ALA A 14 -33.13 -8.46 -31.91
N ALA A 15 -33.42 -9.66 -32.41
CA ALA A 15 -32.59 -10.86 -32.44
C ALA A 15 -31.07 -10.63 -32.67
N GLY A 16 -30.23 -11.24 -31.83
CA GLY A 16 -28.80 -11.43 -32.10
C GLY A 16 -27.80 -10.59 -31.28
N GLY A 17 -28.23 -9.57 -30.53
CA GLY A 17 -27.32 -8.65 -29.79
C GLY A 17 -27.03 -8.99 -28.33
N GLY A 18 -27.77 -9.94 -27.72
CA GLY A 18 -27.68 -10.24 -26.29
C GLY A 18 -26.32 -10.80 -25.85
N CYS A 19 -25.65 -11.56 -26.72
CA CYS A 19 -24.37 -12.18 -26.40
C CYS A 19 -23.22 -11.17 -26.28
N MET A 20 -23.23 -10.10 -27.10
CA MET A 20 -22.16 -9.09 -27.06
C MET A 20 -22.27 -8.16 -25.84
N VAL A 21 -23.49 -7.80 -25.42
CA VAL A 21 -23.68 -6.94 -24.23
C VAL A 21 -23.40 -7.71 -22.94
N LEU A 22 -23.78 -8.99 -22.86
CA LEU A 22 -23.46 -9.85 -21.71
C LEU A 22 -21.96 -10.12 -21.61
N SER A 23 -21.28 -10.38 -22.74
CA SER A 23 -19.83 -10.60 -22.74
C SER A 23 -19.02 -9.32 -22.46
N ALA A 24 -19.48 -8.15 -22.90
CA ALA A 24 -18.88 -6.88 -22.50
C ALA A 24 -19.02 -6.64 -20.98
N ARG A 25 -20.21 -6.89 -20.40
CA ARG A 25 -20.43 -6.78 -18.94
C ARG A 25 -19.66 -7.81 -18.12
N ALA A 26 -19.49 -9.03 -18.64
CA ALA A 26 -18.69 -10.06 -17.98
C ALA A 26 -17.21 -9.65 -17.93
N ARG A 27 -16.66 -9.14 -19.05
CA ARG A 27 -15.27 -8.65 -19.10
C ARG A 27 -15.03 -7.45 -18.18
N THR A 28 -15.99 -6.53 -18.05
CA THR A 28 -15.84 -5.41 -17.11
C THR A 28 -15.84 -5.91 -15.67
N LEU A 29 -16.72 -6.85 -15.30
CA LEU A 29 -16.73 -7.43 -13.95
C LEU A 29 -15.45 -8.22 -13.62
N GLU A 30 -14.90 -8.96 -14.57
CA GLU A 30 -13.62 -9.65 -14.40
C GLU A 30 -12.46 -8.65 -14.25
N SER A 31 -12.45 -7.58 -15.05
CA SER A 31 -11.43 -6.54 -14.95
C SER A 31 -11.50 -5.76 -13.64
N GLU A 32 -12.72 -5.50 -13.13
CA GLU A 32 -12.93 -4.85 -11.85
C GLU A 32 -12.47 -5.74 -10.68
N ARG A 33 -12.78 -7.04 -10.73
CA ARG A 33 -12.26 -8.01 -9.75
C ARG A 33 -10.73 -8.06 -9.75
N ALA A 34 -10.11 -8.13 -10.92
CA ALA A 34 -8.66 -8.13 -11.04
C ALA A 34 -8.03 -6.86 -10.43
N ALA A 35 -8.64 -5.70 -10.66
CA ALA A 35 -8.16 -4.45 -10.06
C ALA A 35 -8.30 -4.44 -8.53
N VAL A 36 -9.40 -4.99 -7.98
CA VAL A 36 -9.60 -5.10 -6.54
C VAL A 36 -8.60 -6.06 -5.90
N GLU A 37 -8.32 -7.21 -6.52
CA GLU A 37 -7.31 -8.16 -6.05
C GLU A 37 -5.90 -7.54 -6.04
N GLU A 38 -5.48 -6.87 -7.12
CA GLU A 38 -4.18 -6.18 -7.16
C GLU A 38 -4.09 -5.10 -6.07
N CYS A 39 -5.18 -4.38 -5.80
CA CYS A 39 -5.23 -3.42 -4.72
C CYS A 39 -5.12 -4.10 -3.35
N SER A 40 -5.79 -5.23 -3.13
CA SER A 40 -5.67 -6.03 -1.91
C SER A 40 -4.23 -6.50 -1.69
N ASP A 41 -3.58 -7.00 -2.73
CA ASP A 41 -2.17 -7.42 -2.68
C ASP A 41 -1.24 -6.24 -2.37
N ALA A 42 -1.45 -5.08 -2.98
CA ALA A 42 -0.68 -3.87 -2.68
C ALA A 42 -0.84 -3.43 -1.21
N LEU A 43 -2.06 -3.51 -0.65
CA LEU A 43 -2.30 -3.25 0.78
C LEU A 43 -1.68 -4.31 1.68
N GLY A 44 -1.68 -5.58 1.26
CA GLY A 44 -0.98 -6.67 1.92
C GLY A 44 0.53 -6.40 2.03
N ARG A 45 1.17 -6.01 0.92
CA ARG A 45 2.59 -5.61 0.89
C ARG A 45 2.88 -4.43 1.81
N LEU A 46 2.03 -3.40 1.79
CA LEU A 46 2.16 -2.22 2.63
C LEU A 46 2.05 -2.55 4.12
N SER A 47 1.06 -3.34 4.53
CA SER A 47 0.87 -3.74 5.94
C SER A 47 2.02 -4.61 6.47
N ALA A 48 2.59 -5.47 5.62
CA ALA A 48 3.78 -6.24 5.95
C ALA A 48 5.00 -5.34 6.15
N LEU A 49 5.19 -4.33 5.28
CA LEU A 49 6.24 -3.33 5.45
C LEU A 49 6.04 -2.47 6.70
N GLU A 50 4.80 -2.07 7.00
CA GLU A 50 4.46 -1.33 8.23
C GLU A 50 4.83 -2.11 9.48
N SER A 51 4.45 -3.39 9.51
CA SER A 51 4.81 -4.29 10.61
C SER A 51 6.33 -4.43 10.77
N ARG A 52 7.07 -4.54 9.66
CA ARG A 52 8.54 -4.56 9.67
C ARG A 52 9.12 -3.25 10.19
N ALA A 53 8.61 -2.11 9.73
CA ALA A 53 9.06 -0.79 10.18
C ALA A 53 8.83 -0.56 11.67
N MET A 54 7.65 -0.95 12.18
CA MET A 54 7.36 -0.89 13.61
C MET A 54 8.27 -1.81 14.43
N LYS A 55 8.62 -2.99 13.90
CA LYS A 55 9.59 -3.89 14.54
C LYS A 55 11.01 -3.31 14.53
N ALA A 56 11.45 -2.75 13.42
CA ALA A 56 12.76 -2.10 13.30
C ALA A 56 12.87 -0.89 14.24
N ARG A 57 11.82 -0.07 14.32
CA ARG A 57 11.73 1.06 15.26
C ARG A 57 11.91 0.60 16.71
N ARG A 58 11.15 -0.40 17.14
CA ARG A 58 11.28 -0.95 18.51
C ARG A 58 12.68 -1.49 18.80
N ARG A 59 13.31 -2.18 17.83
CA ARG A 59 14.70 -2.65 17.99
C ARG A 59 15.67 -1.50 18.11
N MET A 60 15.53 -0.46 17.30
CA MET A 60 16.36 0.73 17.38
C MET A 60 16.21 1.44 18.73
N ASP A 61 14.97 1.63 19.21
CA ASP A 61 14.71 2.25 20.51
C ASP A 61 15.30 1.42 21.66
N ASP A 62 15.20 0.09 21.57
CA ASP A 62 15.75 -0.84 22.55
C ASP A 62 17.29 -0.89 22.53
N VAL A 63 17.93 -0.86 21.36
CA VAL A 63 19.39 -0.74 21.24
C VAL A 63 19.83 0.59 21.85
N VAL A 64 19.22 1.70 21.46
CA VAL A 64 19.53 3.04 22.02
C VAL A 64 19.32 3.08 23.54
N SER A 65 18.28 2.45 24.08
CA SER A 65 18.02 2.41 25.52
C SER A 65 18.99 1.53 26.31
N ARG A 66 19.64 0.56 25.66
CA ARG A 66 20.63 -0.34 26.29
C ARG A 66 22.06 0.19 26.21
N LEU A 67 22.33 1.15 25.33
CA LEU A 67 23.65 1.74 25.17
C LEU A 67 23.94 2.77 26.27
N ASP A 68 24.57 2.31 27.35
CA ASP A 68 25.28 3.17 28.30
C ASP A 68 26.66 3.53 27.71
N GLN A 69 26.74 4.73 27.12
CA GLN A 69 27.95 5.57 26.97
C GLN A 69 29.16 5.11 26.14
N SER A 70 29.21 3.92 25.53
CA SER A 70 30.42 3.44 24.84
C SER A 70 30.14 2.87 23.44
N TYR A 71 30.32 3.70 22.38
CA TYR A 71 30.44 3.30 20.94
C TYR A 71 29.16 2.68 20.31
N ASP A 72 28.68 2.92 19.08
CA ASP A 72 29.05 3.69 17.87
C ASP A 72 27.79 4.51 17.47
N LEU A 73 27.64 5.70 18.07
CA LEU A 73 26.40 6.48 18.04
C LEU A 73 26.13 7.16 16.69
N ASP A 74 27.13 7.21 15.80
CA ASP A 74 27.10 8.05 14.60
C ASP A 74 26.04 7.62 13.57
N ARG A 75 25.55 6.38 13.65
CA ARG A 75 24.58 5.86 12.67
C ARG A 75 23.18 5.66 13.22
N LEU A 76 23.01 5.13 14.42
CA LEU A 76 21.69 4.84 14.98
C LEU A 76 21.02 6.04 15.64
N VAL A 77 21.77 6.93 16.29
CA VAL A 77 21.18 8.10 16.99
C VAL A 77 20.52 9.08 16.00
N PRO A 78 21.12 9.41 14.84
CA PRO A 78 20.43 10.23 13.84
C PRO A 78 19.15 9.56 13.32
N LEU A 79 19.16 8.23 13.17
CA LEU A 79 18.00 7.47 12.70
C LEU A 79 16.90 7.36 13.77
N SER A 80 17.25 7.30 15.07
CA SER A 80 16.27 7.23 16.16
C SER A 80 15.44 8.50 16.31
N ALA A 81 16.01 9.64 15.92
CA ALA A 81 15.31 10.92 15.82
C ALA A 81 14.28 10.96 14.67
N THR A 82 14.40 10.07 13.68
CA THR A 82 13.44 9.97 12.57
C THR A 82 12.23 9.12 12.96
N ARG A 83 11.08 9.33 12.32
CA ARG A 83 9.88 8.49 12.48
C ARG A 83 9.57 7.75 11.18
N PRO A 84 9.06 6.51 11.25
CA PRO A 84 8.49 5.87 10.08
C PRO A 84 7.41 6.78 9.47
N PRO A 85 7.36 6.92 8.14
CA PRO A 85 6.31 7.68 7.49
C PRO A 85 4.94 7.06 7.79
N GLU A 86 3.93 7.91 7.97
CA GLU A 86 2.57 7.46 8.22
C GLU A 86 2.00 6.66 7.05
N VAL A 87 1.33 5.56 7.37
CA VAL A 87 0.63 4.73 6.41
C VAL A 87 -0.77 5.30 6.21
N PRO A 88 -1.14 5.72 4.98
CA PRO A 88 -2.45 6.29 4.74
C PRO A 88 -3.53 5.23 4.89
N ALA A 89 -4.71 5.63 5.38
CA ALA A 89 -5.91 4.82 5.19
C ALA A 89 -6.22 4.76 3.68
N VAL A 90 -6.28 3.54 3.15
CA VAL A 90 -6.56 3.25 1.74
C VAL A 90 -7.63 2.16 1.68
N SER A 91 -8.59 2.29 0.77
CA SER A 91 -9.65 1.31 0.54
C SER A 91 -9.78 1.04 -0.96
N CYS A 92 -9.86 -0.23 -1.33
CA CYS A 92 -10.01 -0.68 -2.72
C CYS A 92 -11.45 -0.53 -3.25
N SER A 93 -12.40 -0.13 -2.40
CA SER A 93 -13.83 -0.12 -2.73
C SER A 93 -14.29 1.04 -3.64
N ALA A 94 -13.59 2.18 -3.63
CA ALA A 94 -13.98 3.36 -4.40
C ALA A 94 -13.25 3.46 -5.76
N ASP A 95 -11.94 3.25 -5.75
CA ASP A 95 -11.07 3.30 -6.93
C ASP A 95 -9.86 2.39 -6.67
N PRO A 96 -9.92 1.11 -7.06
CA PRO A 96 -8.89 0.13 -6.72
C PRO A 96 -7.53 0.47 -7.34
N ALA A 97 -7.51 1.01 -8.57
CA ALA A 97 -6.26 1.38 -9.24
C ALA A 97 -5.55 2.54 -8.54
N LYS A 98 -6.30 3.60 -8.19
CA LYS A 98 -5.76 4.73 -7.43
C LYS A 98 -5.38 4.34 -6.00
N ALA A 99 -6.13 3.43 -5.39
CA ALA A 99 -5.83 2.88 -4.08
C ALA A 99 -4.51 2.08 -4.10
N ALA A 100 -4.33 1.17 -5.05
CA ALA A 100 -3.09 0.43 -5.26
C ALA A 100 -1.90 1.39 -5.46
N ALA A 101 -2.02 2.37 -6.36
CA ALA A 101 -0.98 3.37 -6.59
C ALA A 101 -0.66 4.24 -5.36
N LYS A 102 -1.62 4.47 -4.47
CA LYS A 102 -1.40 5.16 -3.19
C LYS A 102 -0.67 4.25 -2.20
N ALA A 103 -1.04 2.97 -2.16
CA ALA A 103 -0.40 1.96 -1.33
C ALA A 103 1.06 1.75 -1.72
N ASP A 104 1.36 1.56 -3.00
CA ASP A 104 2.73 1.37 -3.50
C ASP A 104 3.61 2.60 -3.23
N ARG A 105 3.07 3.82 -3.38
CA ARG A 105 3.79 5.04 -3.01
C ARG A 105 4.09 5.13 -1.52
N ALA A 106 3.17 4.68 -0.67
CA ALA A 106 3.42 4.60 0.77
C ALA A 106 4.47 3.53 1.08
N ALA A 107 4.40 2.38 0.42
CA ALA A 107 5.36 1.30 0.55
C ALA A 107 6.78 1.75 0.16
N GLY A 108 6.91 2.53 -0.91
CA GLY A 108 8.19 3.13 -1.33
C GLY A 108 8.80 4.02 -0.24
N ARG A 109 8.05 5.02 0.25
CA ARG A 109 8.52 5.90 1.34
C ARG A 109 8.92 5.13 2.59
N LEU A 110 8.11 4.14 2.95
CA LEU A 110 8.37 3.31 4.12
C LEU A 110 9.60 2.42 3.94
N SER A 111 9.79 1.86 2.74
CA SER A 111 10.99 1.09 2.38
C SER A 111 12.25 1.97 2.42
N ASP A 112 12.17 3.21 1.94
CA ASP A 112 13.30 4.13 1.95
C ASP A 112 13.71 4.54 3.36
N TRP A 113 12.74 4.66 4.29
CA TRP A 113 13.04 4.79 5.71
C TRP A 113 13.63 3.52 6.31
N LEU A 114 13.11 2.35 5.92
CA LEU A 114 13.48 1.05 6.50
C LEU A 114 14.91 0.61 6.14
N LYS A 115 15.34 0.84 4.90
CA LYS A 115 16.67 0.43 4.39
C LYS A 115 17.84 0.87 5.28
N PRO A 116 18.02 2.18 5.59
CA PRO A 116 19.13 2.61 6.44
C PRO A 116 19.00 2.12 7.89
N VAL A 117 17.77 2.01 8.41
CA VAL A 117 17.52 1.50 9.78
C VAL A 117 17.91 0.03 9.90
N GLU A 118 17.49 -0.82 8.97
CA GLU A 118 17.86 -2.24 8.97
C GLU A 118 19.36 -2.43 8.71
N ALA A 119 19.98 -1.59 7.89
CA ALA A 119 21.43 -1.63 7.67
C ALA A 119 22.20 -1.28 8.95
N ALA A 120 21.77 -0.24 9.67
CA ALA A 120 22.37 0.14 10.95
C ALA A 120 22.16 -0.96 12.00
N LEU A 121 20.94 -1.48 12.16
CA LEU A 121 20.65 -2.56 13.11
C LEU A 121 21.40 -3.87 12.84
N LYS A 122 21.79 -4.15 11.59
CA LYS A 122 22.63 -5.30 11.23
C LYS A 122 24.11 -5.07 11.49
N ALA A 123 24.56 -3.82 11.58
CA ALA A 123 25.95 -3.51 11.88
C ALA A 123 26.26 -3.62 13.39
N GLU A 124 25.22 -3.56 14.23
CA GLU A 124 25.31 -3.58 15.69
C GLU A 124 25.31 -4.99 16.31
N GLY A 125 25.15 -6.05 15.50
CA GLY A 125 25.13 -7.44 15.95
C GLY A 125 25.83 -8.36 14.97
#